data_AF-A0A7W9MXC2-F1
#
_entry.id   AF-A0A7W9MXC2-F1
#
_cell.length_a   1.000
_cell.length_b   1.000
_cell.length_c   1.000
_cell.angle_alpha   90.00
_cell.angle_beta   90.00
_cell.angle_gamma   90.00
#
_symmetry.space_group_name_H-M   'P 1'
#
loop_
_entity.id
_entity.type
_entity.pdbx_description
1 polymer ?
#
loop_
_entity_poly.entity_id
_entity_poly.type
_entity_poly.pdbx_seq_one_letter_code
_entity_poly.pdbx_strand_id
1 'polypeptide(L)'
;MIPAAFAEQTIAREGAPGRTWIEHLPGLTEHHLGRWRCTPTGPAVHGQVALIVPALRDGARVVLKLSFPHPGNRYEPTALAAWSGAGAVRLLERDDADFAMLLERISGETLSSATDDPWVVAGELARRLAVPAPPEIPRLTSTLAGWSRQMLAQSKHLGNPLPARLIDAALETIAAFGDDKTDTMLHGDLHFANVLRADREPWLVIDPKGLAGSAAFDAATIVRDRIDEIADDLSAGLLRRIATYSEAAAVDRDLSRRATQARAVSSALWERLHHQPRVGIDLADQIAEALV
;
A
#
# COMPACT_ATOMS: atom_id res chain seq x y z
N MET A 1 19.46 -12.14 13.13
CA MET A 1 18.65 -11.97 14.36
C MET A 1 17.37 -11.26 13.98
N ILE A 2 16.22 -11.76 14.42
CA ILE A 2 14.90 -11.17 14.12
C ILE A 2 14.66 -10.03 15.11
N PRO A 3 14.24 -8.83 14.66
CA PRO A 3 13.85 -7.75 15.56
C PRO A 3 12.71 -8.17 16.50
N ALA A 4 12.88 -7.97 17.81
CA ALA A 4 11.91 -8.41 18.82
C ALA A 4 10.51 -7.79 18.62
N ALA A 5 10.46 -6.49 18.34
CA ALA A 5 9.21 -5.78 18.06
C ALA A 5 8.44 -6.38 16.87
N PHE A 6 9.15 -6.79 15.81
CA PHE A 6 8.54 -7.44 14.64
C PHE A 6 7.93 -8.80 14.98
N ALA A 7 8.65 -9.60 15.78
CA ALA A 7 8.15 -10.89 16.25
C ALA A 7 6.89 -10.73 17.10
N GLU A 8 6.92 -9.81 18.08
CA GLU A 8 5.79 -9.53 18.96
C GLU A 8 4.56 -9.05 18.18
N GLN A 9 4.74 -8.09 17.27
CA GLN A 9 3.64 -7.57 16.43
C GLN A 9 3.06 -8.64 15.51
N THR A 10 3.90 -9.47 14.90
CA THR A 10 3.43 -10.56 14.02
C THR A 10 2.67 -11.61 14.81
N ILE A 11 3.14 -11.99 16.01
CA ILE A 11 2.44 -12.95 16.88
C ILE A 11 1.12 -12.37 17.38
N ALA A 12 1.11 -11.10 17.78
CA ALA A 12 -0.12 -10.44 18.25
C ALA A 12 -1.19 -10.37 17.15
N ARG A 13 -0.78 -10.09 15.90
CA ARG A 13 -1.68 -9.99 14.76
C ARG A 13 -2.18 -11.35 14.26
N GLU A 14 -1.29 -12.33 14.14
CA GLU A 14 -1.56 -13.59 13.42
C GLU A 14 -1.72 -14.79 14.36
N GLY A 15 -1.46 -14.64 15.66
CA GLY A 15 -1.60 -15.70 16.66
C GLY A 15 -0.59 -16.85 16.47
N ALA A 16 -1.08 -18.09 16.58
CA ALA A 16 -0.25 -19.29 16.47
C ALA A 16 0.48 -19.41 15.11
N PRO A 17 -0.17 -19.18 13.95
CA PRO A 17 0.52 -19.09 12.66
C PRO A 17 1.69 -18.09 12.66
N GLY A 18 1.51 -16.91 13.25
CA GLY A 18 2.56 -15.90 13.37
C GLY A 18 3.76 -16.39 14.17
N ARG A 19 3.51 -17.05 15.31
CA ARG A 19 4.57 -17.65 16.14
C ARG A 19 5.36 -18.70 15.37
N THR A 20 4.66 -19.64 14.73
CA THR A 20 5.30 -20.67 13.92
C THR A 20 6.15 -20.06 12.81
N TRP A 21 5.65 -19.05 12.10
CA TRP A 21 6.42 -18.40 11.04
C TRP A 21 7.68 -17.72 11.57
N ILE A 22 7.59 -16.98 12.69
CA ILE A 22 8.75 -16.34 13.33
C ILE A 22 9.82 -17.37 13.73
N GLU A 23 9.44 -18.54 14.22
CA GLU A 23 10.37 -19.62 14.57
C GLU A 23 11.13 -20.18 13.36
N HIS A 24 10.49 -20.23 12.19
CA HIS A 24 11.11 -20.71 10.93
C HIS A 24 11.90 -19.63 10.18
N LEU A 25 11.64 -18.36 10.47
CA LEU A 25 12.18 -17.23 9.72
C LEU A 25 13.73 -17.15 9.66
N PRO A 26 14.51 -17.56 10.68
CA PRO A 26 15.97 -17.61 10.56
C PRO A 26 16.42 -18.62 9.50
N GLY A 27 15.80 -19.80 9.46
CA GLY A 27 16.09 -20.84 8.47
C GLY A 27 15.72 -20.42 7.05
N LEU A 28 14.57 -19.76 6.88
CA LEU A 28 14.18 -19.16 5.59
C LEU A 28 15.18 -18.09 5.13
N THR A 29 15.64 -17.25 6.06
CA THR A 29 16.63 -16.21 5.77
C THR A 29 17.94 -16.83 5.28
N GLU A 30 18.48 -17.81 5.99
CA GLU A 30 19.71 -18.52 5.60
C GLU A 30 19.56 -19.26 4.28
N HIS A 31 18.43 -19.93 4.07
CA HIS A 31 18.11 -20.64 2.83
C HIS A 31 18.17 -19.71 1.62
N HIS A 32 17.41 -18.60 1.64
CA HIS A 32 17.30 -17.69 0.50
C HIS A 32 18.58 -16.88 0.26
N LEU A 33 19.29 -16.47 1.32
CA LEU A 33 20.61 -15.84 1.18
C LEU A 33 21.61 -16.79 0.51
N GLY A 34 21.66 -18.05 0.94
CA GLY A 34 22.53 -19.06 0.34
C GLY A 34 22.17 -19.36 -1.11
N ARG A 35 20.88 -19.61 -1.37
CA ARG A 35 20.35 -19.91 -2.71
C ARG A 35 20.63 -18.80 -3.72
N TRP A 36 20.48 -17.54 -3.31
CA TRP A 36 20.71 -16.38 -4.18
C TRP A 36 22.11 -15.77 -4.04
N ARG A 37 23.04 -16.47 -3.37
CA ARG A 37 24.46 -16.08 -3.23
C ARG A 37 24.63 -14.66 -2.67
N CYS A 38 23.82 -14.33 -1.68
CA CYS A 38 23.78 -13.01 -1.05
C CYS A 38 24.50 -13.03 0.30
N THR A 39 25.34 -12.03 0.54
CA THR A 39 26.02 -11.84 1.83
C THR A 39 25.37 -10.68 2.60
N PRO A 40 24.80 -10.91 3.80
CA PRO A 40 24.24 -9.84 4.63
C PRO A 40 25.26 -8.73 4.92
N THR A 41 24.79 -7.49 4.91
CA THR A 41 25.66 -6.30 5.14
C THR A 41 25.36 -5.55 6.42
N GLY A 42 24.39 -6.01 7.20
CA GLY A 42 23.97 -5.34 8.41
C GLY A 42 22.83 -6.08 9.12
N PRO A 43 22.33 -5.53 10.23
CA PRO A 43 21.18 -6.09 10.91
C PRO A 43 19.95 -6.08 9.99
N ALA A 44 19.07 -7.07 10.17
CA ALA A 44 17.77 -7.06 9.54
C ALA A 44 16.92 -5.92 10.11
N VAL A 45 16.16 -5.27 9.22
CA VAL A 45 15.12 -4.31 9.56
C VAL A 45 13.77 -4.91 9.21
N HIS A 46 12.67 -4.21 9.46
CA HIS A 46 11.34 -4.76 9.17
C HIS A 46 10.36 -3.67 8.77
N GLY A 47 9.39 -4.07 7.94
CA GLY A 47 8.14 -3.35 7.76
C GLY A 47 7.08 -3.83 8.75
N GLN A 48 5.81 -3.61 8.43
CA GLN A 48 4.67 -4.09 9.25
C GLN A 48 4.46 -5.61 9.14
N VAL A 49 4.74 -6.19 7.98
CA VAL A 49 4.42 -7.60 7.64
C VAL A 49 5.61 -8.37 7.07
N ALA A 50 6.80 -7.78 7.00
CA ALA A 50 7.95 -8.39 6.35
C ALA A 50 9.26 -8.09 7.08
N LEU A 51 10.15 -9.09 7.08
CA LEU A 51 11.56 -8.94 7.44
C LEU A 51 12.36 -8.51 6.21
N ILE A 52 13.25 -7.55 6.40
CA ILE A 52 14.07 -6.94 5.36
C ILE A 52 15.54 -7.15 5.73
N VAL A 53 16.27 -7.90 4.92
CA VAL A 53 17.67 -8.25 5.15
C VAL A 53 18.54 -7.59 4.09
N PRO A 54 19.28 -6.51 4.44
CA PRO A 54 20.18 -5.87 3.50
C PRO A 54 21.40 -6.76 3.19
N ALA A 55 21.71 -6.96 1.91
CA ALA A 55 22.78 -7.85 1.48
C ALA A 55 23.53 -7.32 0.25
N LEU A 56 24.59 -8.02 -0.14
CA LEU A 56 25.31 -7.87 -1.40
C LEU A 56 25.20 -9.14 -2.22
N ARG A 57 25.00 -8.98 -3.54
CA ARG A 57 25.12 -10.05 -4.54
C ARG A 57 26.10 -9.57 -5.60
N ASP A 58 27.24 -10.26 -5.73
CA ASP A 58 28.28 -9.92 -6.71
C ASP A 58 28.70 -8.42 -6.67
N GLY A 59 28.74 -7.84 -5.46
CA GLY A 59 29.07 -6.43 -5.24
C GLY A 59 27.90 -5.44 -5.39
N ALA A 60 26.76 -5.86 -5.91
CA ALA A 60 25.55 -5.03 -6.00
C ALA A 60 24.74 -5.05 -4.70
N ARG A 61 24.21 -3.89 -4.30
CA ARG A 61 23.35 -3.76 -3.11
C ARG A 61 21.96 -4.32 -3.40
N VAL A 62 21.54 -5.27 -2.57
CA VAL A 62 20.24 -5.94 -2.68
C VAL A 62 19.57 -6.04 -1.32
N VAL A 63 18.28 -6.33 -1.32
CA VAL A 63 17.49 -6.62 -0.13
C VAL A 63 16.77 -7.94 -0.33
N LEU A 64 16.91 -8.85 0.64
CA LEU A 64 16.01 -9.98 0.79
C LEU A 64 14.80 -9.51 1.61
N LYS A 65 13.60 -9.61 1.03
CA LYS A 65 12.32 -9.40 1.71
C LYS A 65 11.64 -10.75 1.94
N LEU A 66 11.27 -11.02 3.18
CA LEU A 66 10.49 -12.19 3.59
C LEU A 66 9.19 -11.71 4.23
N SER A 67 8.08 -11.89 3.52
CA SER A 67 6.76 -11.45 3.98
C SER A 67 6.01 -12.56 4.70
N PHE A 68 5.19 -12.20 5.69
CA PHE A 68 4.26 -13.17 6.28
C PHE A 68 3.29 -13.69 5.18
N PRO A 69 3.03 -15.02 5.12
CA PRO A 69 2.15 -15.64 4.12
C PRO A 69 0.68 -15.20 4.24
N HIS A 70 0.36 -14.04 3.66
CA HIS A 70 -0.95 -13.43 3.72
C HIS A 70 -1.49 -13.16 2.30
N PRO A 71 -2.79 -13.36 2.03
CA PRO A 71 -3.37 -13.10 0.71
C PRO A 71 -3.08 -11.70 0.15
N GLY A 72 -2.99 -10.71 1.04
CA GLY A 72 -2.67 -9.32 0.68
C GLY A 72 -1.23 -9.07 0.19
N ASN A 73 -0.32 -10.03 0.33
CA ASN A 73 1.08 -9.92 -0.11
C ASN A 73 1.35 -10.78 -1.37
N ARG A 74 0.37 -11.57 -1.82
CA ARG A 74 0.55 -12.59 -2.87
C ARG A 74 0.95 -12.00 -4.22
N TYR A 75 0.44 -10.83 -4.56
CA TYR A 75 0.58 -10.26 -5.91
C TYR A 75 1.71 -9.25 -6.04
N GLU A 76 2.39 -8.92 -4.93
CA GLU A 76 3.55 -8.02 -4.92
C GLU A 76 4.64 -8.46 -5.92
N PRO A 77 5.09 -9.75 -5.96
CA PRO A 77 6.14 -10.16 -6.88
C PRO A 77 5.69 -10.11 -8.35
N THR A 78 4.41 -10.37 -8.63
CA THR A 78 3.87 -10.27 -9.99
C THR A 78 3.79 -8.82 -10.44
N ALA A 79 3.43 -7.90 -9.54
CA ALA A 79 3.38 -6.49 -9.87
C ALA A 79 4.78 -5.92 -10.17
N LEU A 80 5.76 -6.21 -9.30
CA LEU A 80 7.15 -5.77 -9.51
C LEU A 80 7.77 -6.38 -10.77
N ALA A 81 7.43 -7.63 -11.10
CA ALA A 81 7.85 -8.26 -12.36
C ALA A 81 7.27 -7.55 -13.59
N ALA A 82 5.97 -7.20 -13.55
CA ALA A 82 5.29 -6.53 -14.65
C ALA A 82 5.87 -5.13 -14.92
N TRP A 83 6.20 -4.37 -13.87
CA TRP A 83 6.83 -3.06 -14.03
C TRP A 83 8.29 -3.16 -14.45
N SER A 84 8.98 -4.26 -14.16
CA SER A 84 10.37 -4.51 -14.59
C SER A 84 11.33 -3.34 -14.27
N GLY A 85 11.10 -2.66 -13.15
CA GLY A 85 11.86 -1.49 -12.71
C GLY A 85 11.35 -0.13 -13.20
N ALA A 86 10.35 -0.05 -14.08
CA ALA A 86 9.81 1.23 -14.54
C ALA A 86 9.00 1.91 -13.44
N GLY A 87 9.56 2.95 -12.80
CA GLY A 87 8.93 3.65 -11.67
C GLY A 87 8.83 2.84 -10.37
N ALA A 88 9.24 1.57 -10.36
CA ALA A 88 9.22 0.68 -9.20
C ALA A 88 10.58 0.03 -8.97
N VAL A 89 10.81 -0.52 -7.78
CA VAL A 89 12.02 -1.32 -7.55
C VAL A 89 12.07 -2.57 -8.43
N ARG A 90 13.26 -2.92 -8.90
CA ARG A 90 13.51 -4.16 -9.64
C ARG A 90 13.38 -5.38 -8.73
N LEU A 91 12.55 -6.31 -9.17
CA LEU A 91 12.56 -7.68 -8.68
C LEU A 91 13.69 -8.46 -9.37
N LEU A 92 14.60 -9.02 -8.57
CA LEU A 92 15.77 -9.77 -9.06
C LEU A 92 15.54 -11.28 -9.01
N GLU A 93 14.91 -11.76 -7.94
CA GLU A 93 14.55 -13.17 -7.73
C GLU A 93 13.27 -13.24 -6.89
N ARG A 94 12.51 -14.34 -6.99
CA ARG A 94 11.36 -14.61 -6.12
C ARG A 94 11.22 -16.09 -5.81
N ASP A 95 10.66 -16.38 -4.65
CA ASP A 95 10.10 -17.67 -4.28
C ASP A 95 8.71 -17.46 -3.68
N ASP A 96 7.69 -17.76 -4.46
CA ASP A 96 6.30 -17.48 -4.09
C ASP A 96 5.79 -18.40 -2.98
N ALA A 97 6.39 -19.60 -2.83
CA ALA A 97 5.98 -20.54 -1.79
C ALA A 97 6.35 -20.00 -0.40
N ASP A 98 7.51 -19.33 -0.30
CA ASP A 98 8.04 -18.77 0.93
C ASP A 98 7.75 -17.28 1.10
N PHE A 99 7.03 -16.65 0.15
CA PHE A 99 6.82 -15.20 0.10
C PHE A 99 8.16 -14.43 0.18
N ALA A 100 9.17 -14.93 -0.52
CA ALA A 100 10.51 -14.40 -0.56
C ALA A 100 10.77 -13.63 -1.85
N MET A 101 11.43 -12.48 -1.76
CA MET A 101 11.90 -11.73 -2.91
C MET A 101 13.31 -11.19 -2.68
N LEU A 102 14.11 -11.18 -3.74
CA LEU A 102 15.33 -10.39 -3.81
C LEU A 102 15.07 -9.15 -4.64
N LEU A 103 15.28 -7.97 -4.06
CA LEU A 103 14.99 -6.68 -4.66
C LEU A 103 16.25 -5.84 -4.81
N GLU A 104 16.25 -4.90 -5.76
CA GLU A 104 17.23 -3.81 -5.73
C GLU A 104 17.10 -3.02 -4.42
N ARG A 105 18.25 -2.70 -3.79
CA ARG A 105 18.24 -1.94 -2.54
C ARG A 105 18.31 -0.45 -2.82
N ILE A 106 17.30 0.28 -2.34
CA ILE A 106 17.31 1.74 -2.29
C ILE A 106 17.78 2.20 -0.90
N SER A 107 18.53 3.30 -0.84
CA SER A 107 19.05 3.87 0.42
C SER A 107 18.81 5.37 0.53
N GLY A 108 18.01 5.94 -0.38
CA GLY A 108 17.57 7.33 -0.31
C GLY A 108 16.44 7.53 0.68
N GLU A 109 16.09 8.80 0.86
CA GLU A 109 14.98 9.22 1.71
C GLU A 109 13.61 8.83 1.12
N THR A 110 12.59 8.81 1.96
CA THR A 110 11.19 8.67 1.53
C THR A 110 10.66 9.99 0.98
N LEU A 111 9.61 9.93 0.15
CA LEU A 111 8.92 11.13 -0.33
C LEU A 111 8.35 12.00 0.81
N SER A 112 8.17 11.44 2.01
CA SER A 112 7.68 12.15 3.19
C SER A 112 8.59 13.30 3.62
N SER A 113 9.90 13.23 3.34
CA SER A 113 10.88 14.27 3.67
C SER A 113 11.31 15.11 2.46
N ALA A 114 10.70 14.89 1.30
CA ALA A 114 11.09 15.55 0.07
C ALA A 114 10.73 17.04 0.05
N THR A 115 11.57 17.83 -0.61
CA THR A 115 11.31 19.24 -0.94
C THR A 115 10.51 19.42 -2.23
N ASP A 116 10.43 18.38 -3.07
CA ASP A 116 9.63 18.34 -4.29
C ASP A 116 8.13 18.48 -3.97
N ASP A 117 7.27 18.82 -4.95
CA ASP A 117 5.81 18.70 -4.77
C ASP A 117 5.45 17.21 -4.76
N PRO A 118 5.15 16.63 -3.58
CA PRO A 118 5.08 15.18 -3.47
C PRO A 118 3.79 14.62 -4.08
N TRP A 119 2.76 15.46 -4.29
CA TRP A 119 1.52 15.05 -4.95
C TRP A 119 1.71 14.90 -6.45
N VAL A 120 2.50 15.79 -7.06
CA VAL A 120 2.90 15.68 -8.47
C VAL A 120 3.76 14.44 -8.66
N VAL A 121 4.79 14.24 -7.84
CA VAL A 121 5.68 13.06 -7.91
C VAL A 121 4.87 11.76 -7.80
N ALA A 122 3.97 11.67 -6.82
CA ALA A 122 3.12 10.50 -6.65
C ALA A 122 2.20 10.25 -7.85
N GLY A 123 1.62 11.31 -8.42
CA GLY A 123 0.78 11.20 -9.62
C GLY A 123 1.56 10.75 -10.85
N GLU A 124 2.74 11.33 -11.09
CA GLU A 124 3.61 10.93 -12.20
C GLU A 124 4.06 9.46 -12.07
N LEU A 125 4.36 9.00 -10.86
CA LEU A 125 4.65 7.58 -10.61
C LEU A 125 3.43 6.72 -10.88
N ALA A 126 2.26 7.06 -10.35
CA ALA A 126 1.03 6.31 -10.60
C ALA A 126 0.73 6.18 -12.10
N ARG A 127 0.95 7.24 -12.88
CA ARG A 127 0.83 7.22 -14.35
C ARG A 127 1.84 6.28 -15.01
N ARG A 128 3.07 6.22 -14.54
CA ARG A 128 4.09 5.28 -15.06
C ARG A 128 3.75 3.82 -14.73
N LEU A 129 3.17 3.58 -13.56
CA LEU A 129 2.77 2.24 -13.11
C LEU A 129 1.53 1.70 -13.85
N ALA A 130 0.78 2.58 -14.54
CA ALA A 130 -0.40 2.24 -15.33
C ALA A 130 -0.05 1.51 -16.64
N VAL A 131 0.65 0.38 -16.54
CA VAL A 131 0.91 -0.57 -17.63
C VAL A 131 -0.17 -1.66 -17.66
N PRO A 132 -0.38 -2.38 -18.79
CA PRO A 132 -1.36 -3.46 -18.86
C PRO A 132 -1.16 -4.51 -17.76
N ALA A 133 -2.22 -4.85 -17.04
CA ALA A 133 -2.16 -5.81 -15.96
C ALA A 133 -2.06 -7.26 -16.47
N PRO A 134 -1.11 -8.06 -15.96
CA PRO A 134 -1.08 -9.49 -16.20
C PRO A 134 -2.37 -10.19 -15.72
N PRO A 135 -2.80 -11.29 -16.36
CA PRO A 135 -4.03 -12.01 -15.99
C PRO A 135 -4.09 -12.48 -14.53
N GLU A 136 -2.93 -12.68 -13.89
CA GLU A 136 -2.82 -13.12 -12.50
C GLU A 136 -3.10 -12.00 -11.49
N ILE A 137 -2.99 -10.73 -11.90
CA ILE A 137 -3.25 -9.59 -11.04
C ILE A 137 -4.77 -9.46 -10.80
N PRO A 138 -5.24 -9.42 -9.55
CA PRO A 138 -6.66 -9.30 -9.27
C PRO A 138 -7.18 -7.92 -9.69
N ARG A 139 -8.38 -7.91 -10.26
CA ARG A 139 -9.07 -6.66 -10.57
C ARG A 139 -9.55 -6.00 -9.29
N LEU A 140 -9.42 -4.68 -9.19
CA LEU A 140 -10.02 -3.88 -8.13
C LEU A 140 -11.52 -4.20 -8.03
N THR A 141 -12.22 -4.31 -9.17
CA THR A 141 -13.64 -4.66 -9.23
C THR A 141 -14.01 -5.98 -8.57
N SER A 142 -13.09 -6.95 -8.53
CA SER A 142 -13.33 -8.24 -7.86
C SER A 142 -13.38 -8.13 -6.33
N THR A 143 -12.78 -7.08 -5.75
CA THR A 143 -12.74 -6.87 -4.29
C THR A 143 -13.93 -6.05 -3.79
N LEU A 144 -14.51 -5.22 -4.66
CA LEU A 144 -15.59 -4.27 -4.35
C LEU A 144 -16.82 -4.90 -3.70
N ALA A 145 -17.29 -6.03 -4.22
CA ALA A 145 -18.48 -6.70 -3.65
C ALA A 145 -18.23 -7.21 -2.23
N GLY A 146 -17.01 -7.66 -1.93
CA GLY A 146 -16.58 -8.00 -0.57
C GLY A 146 -16.56 -6.75 0.31
N TRP A 147 -16.06 -5.65 -0.23
CA TRP A 147 -15.92 -4.38 0.46
C TRP A 147 -17.27 -3.78 0.89
N SER A 148 -18.28 -3.76 0.01
CA SER A 148 -19.64 -3.31 0.36
C SER A 148 -20.27 -4.16 1.46
N ARG A 149 -20.18 -5.49 1.35
CA ARG A 149 -20.72 -6.41 2.37
C ARG A 149 -20.03 -6.23 3.71
N GLN A 150 -18.71 -6.10 3.69
CA GLN A 150 -17.91 -5.88 4.88
C GLN A 150 -18.27 -4.55 5.53
N MET A 151 -18.31 -3.45 4.77
CA MET A 151 -18.67 -2.12 5.28
C MET A 151 -20.03 -2.12 5.99
N LEU A 152 -21.06 -2.71 5.36
CA LEU A 152 -22.39 -2.83 5.97
C LEU A 152 -22.39 -3.70 7.24
N ALA A 153 -21.69 -4.84 7.21
CA ALA A 153 -21.60 -5.73 8.36
C ALA A 153 -20.86 -5.08 9.54
N GLN A 154 -19.74 -4.40 9.25
CA GLN A 154 -18.95 -3.68 10.24
C GLN A 154 -19.72 -2.52 10.85
N SER A 155 -20.39 -1.70 10.02
CA SER A 155 -21.24 -0.61 10.49
C SER A 155 -22.33 -1.10 11.43
N LYS A 156 -23.06 -2.15 11.02
CA LYS A 156 -24.10 -2.77 11.86
C LYS A 156 -23.55 -3.32 13.17
N HIS A 157 -22.42 -4.02 13.12
CA HIS A 157 -21.78 -4.59 14.31
C HIS A 157 -21.39 -3.51 15.33
N LEU A 158 -20.92 -2.36 14.84
CA LEU A 158 -20.53 -1.21 15.66
C LEU A 158 -21.72 -0.32 16.09
N GLY A 159 -22.96 -0.69 15.77
CA GLY A 159 -24.15 0.09 16.11
C GLY A 159 -24.36 1.32 15.21
N ASN A 160 -23.93 1.26 13.95
CA ASN A 160 -24.00 2.32 12.94
C ASN A 160 -23.35 3.64 13.41
N PRO A 161 -22.01 3.66 13.61
CA PRO A 161 -21.32 4.80 14.18
C PRO A 161 -21.21 6.01 13.25
N LEU A 162 -21.45 5.84 11.94
CA LEU A 162 -21.38 6.88 10.92
C LEU A 162 -22.79 7.24 10.41
N PRO A 163 -23.04 8.50 10.00
CA PRO A 163 -24.29 8.89 9.34
C PRO A 163 -24.56 8.05 8.07
N ALA A 164 -25.82 7.66 7.86
CA ALA A 164 -26.23 6.82 6.73
C ALA A 164 -25.76 7.37 5.37
N ARG A 165 -25.87 8.69 5.17
CA ARG A 165 -25.40 9.35 3.93
C ARG A 165 -23.93 9.11 3.59
N LEU A 166 -23.05 8.93 4.59
CA LEU A 166 -21.63 8.67 4.35
C LEU A 166 -21.42 7.23 3.86
N ILE A 167 -22.15 6.28 4.45
CA ILE A 167 -22.16 4.89 4.03
C ILE A 167 -22.75 4.77 2.63
N ASP A 168 -23.87 5.45 2.36
CA ASP A 168 -24.53 5.43 1.06
C ASP A 168 -23.62 5.99 -0.05
N ALA A 169 -22.97 7.14 0.19
CA ALA A 169 -22.00 7.71 -0.75
C ALA A 169 -20.79 6.77 -1.02
N ALA A 170 -20.33 6.06 0.01
CA ALA A 170 -19.26 5.07 -0.14
C ALA A 170 -19.73 3.86 -0.96
N LEU A 171 -20.96 3.38 -0.75
CA LEU A 171 -21.55 2.28 -1.53
C LEU A 171 -21.78 2.68 -2.99
N GLU A 172 -22.24 3.90 -3.26
CA GLU A 172 -22.36 4.44 -4.62
C GLU A 172 -21.00 4.51 -5.32
N THR A 173 -19.95 4.87 -4.59
CA THR A 173 -18.56 4.86 -5.10
C THR A 173 -18.12 3.46 -5.47
N ILE A 174 -18.36 2.49 -4.58
CA ILE A 174 -18.03 1.09 -4.84
C ILE A 174 -18.79 0.58 -6.08
N ALA A 175 -20.06 0.97 -6.26
CA ALA A 175 -20.82 0.65 -7.45
C ALA A 175 -20.22 1.28 -8.72
N ALA A 176 -19.82 2.56 -8.66
CA ALA A 176 -19.20 3.26 -9.79
C ALA A 176 -17.87 2.64 -10.23
N PHE A 177 -17.03 2.18 -9.29
CA PHE A 177 -15.85 1.40 -9.64
C PHE A 177 -16.19 0.06 -10.27
N GLY A 178 -17.36 -0.54 -9.96
CA GLY A 178 -17.84 -1.78 -10.59
C GLY A 178 -17.93 -1.69 -12.11
N ASP A 179 -18.16 -0.49 -12.65
CA ASP A 179 -18.22 -0.22 -14.08
C ASP A 179 -16.86 0.10 -14.71
N ASP A 180 -15.81 0.34 -13.90
CA ASP A 180 -14.46 0.65 -14.37
C ASP A 180 -13.89 -0.50 -15.23
N LYS A 181 -13.58 -0.18 -16.49
CA LYS A 181 -12.99 -1.10 -17.47
C LYS A 181 -11.49 -0.94 -17.60
N THR A 182 -10.87 -0.05 -16.83
CA THR A 182 -9.42 0.13 -16.81
C THR A 182 -8.74 -1.21 -16.52
N ASP A 183 -7.81 -1.59 -17.38
CA ASP A 183 -7.06 -2.85 -17.33
C ASP A 183 -5.56 -2.62 -17.07
N THR A 184 -5.19 -1.40 -16.71
CA THR A 184 -3.85 -1.07 -16.26
C THR A 184 -3.67 -1.38 -14.78
N MET A 185 -2.42 -1.48 -14.37
CA MET A 185 -2.04 -1.70 -12.99
C MET A 185 -2.09 -0.40 -12.18
N LEU A 186 -2.37 -0.56 -10.89
CA LEU A 186 -2.16 0.45 -9.85
C LEU A 186 -1.38 -0.16 -8.67
N HIS A 187 -0.83 0.69 -7.81
CA HIS A 187 -0.03 0.25 -6.67
C HIS A 187 -0.89 -0.46 -5.61
N GLY A 188 -2.03 0.14 -5.27
CA GLY A 188 -3.02 -0.34 -4.32
C GLY A 188 -2.71 0.02 -2.85
N ASP A 189 -1.59 0.70 -2.61
CA ASP A 189 -1.14 1.16 -1.28
C ASP A 189 -0.08 2.25 -1.43
N LEU A 190 -0.29 3.17 -2.38
CA LEU A 190 0.68 4.21 -2.68
C LEU A 190 0.63 5.29 -1.61
N HIS A 191 1.69 5.40 -0.81
CA HIS A 191 1.87 6.44 0.19
C HIS A 191 3.36 6.84 0.22
N PHE A 192 3.69 7.98 0.81
CA PHE A 192 5.01 8.59 0.71
C PHE A 192 6.14 7.73 1.28
N ALA A 193 5.87 6.96 2.34
CA ALA A 193 6.84 6.00 2.86
C ALA A 193 7.14 4.81 1.90
N ASN A 194 6.28 4.55 0.91
CA ASN A 194 6.50 3.57 -0.15
C ASN A 194 7.12 4.18 -1.41
N VAL A 195 7.48 5.46 -1.40
CA VAL A 195 8.16 6.14 -2.50
C VAL A 195 9.54 6.57 -2.03
N LEU A 196 10.60 6.00 -2.61
CA LEU A 196 11.98 6.19 -2.18
C LEU A 196 12.80 6.90 -3.24
N ARG A 197 13.66 7.84 -2.80
CA ARG A 197 14.62 8.51 -3.66
C ARG A 197 15.67 7.51 -4.13
N ALA A 198 15.96 7.49 -5.42
CA ALA A 198 16.90 6.52 -6.00
C ALA A 198 17.84 7.16 -7.04
N ASP A 199 18.94 6.47 -7.35
CA ASP A 199 19.91 6.93 -8.35
C ASP A 199 19.47 6.59 -9.78
N ARG A 200 18.76 5.47 -9.95
CA ARG A 200 18.32 4.97 -11.26
C ARG A 200 17.21 5.83 -11.88
N GLU A 201 16.29 6.26 -11.04
CA GLU A 201 15.24 7.22 -11.33
C GLU A 201 15.06 8.09 -10.08
N PRO A 202 14.62 9.36 -10.20
CA PRO A 202 14.53 10.26 -9.05
C PRO A 202 13.73 9.67 -7.88
N TRP A 203 12.68 8.92 -8.20
CA TRP A 203 11.79 8.25 -7.25
C TRP A 203 11.40 6.88 -7.76
N LEU A 204 11.29 5.90 -6.86
CA LEU A 204 10.83 4.55 -7.14
C LEU A 204 9.84 4.10 -6.07
N VAL A 205 8.82 3.35 -6.48
CA VAL A 205 7.87 2.73 -5.56
C VAL A 205 8.35 1.38 -5.04
N ILE A 206 7.91 1.02 -3.84
CA ILE A 206 8.11 -0.28 -3.18
C ILE A 206 6.81 -0.80 -2.58
N ASP A 207 6.74 -2.09 -2.29
CA ASP A 207 5.66 -2.73 -1.53
C ASP A 207 4.24 -2.58 -2.15
N PRO A 208 4.06 -2.83 -3.47
CA PRO A 208 2.74 -2.78 -4.07
C PRO A 208 1.83 -3.90 -3.58
N LYS A 209 0.54 -3.60 -3.47
CA LYS A 209 -0.50 -4.65 -3.42
C LYS A 209 -0.72 -5.25 -4.80
N GLY A 210 -0.58 -4.44 -5.85
CA GLY A 210 -0.71 -4.85 -7.24
C GLY A 210 -2.16 -5.20 -7.59
N LEU A 211 -2.90 -4.22 -8.12
CA LEU A 211 -4.29 -4.40 -8.56
C LEU A 211 -4.44 -3.94 -10.01
N ALA A 212 -5.41 -4.49 -10.72
CA ALA A 212 -5.82 -3.99 -12.03
C ALA A 212 -7.05 -3.07 -11.90
N GLY A 213 -6.96 -1.85 -12.40
CA GLY A 213 -8.00 -0.82 -12.30
C GLY A 213 -7.43 0.59 -12.37
N SER A 214 -8.30 1.60 -12.22
CA SER A 214 -7.87 3.00 -12.26
C SER A 214 -6.97 3.38 -11.09
N ALA A 215 -5.85 4.05 -11.41
CA ALA A 215 -4.95 4.65 -10.42
C ALA A 215 -5.62 5.76 -9.58
N ALA A 216 -6.81 6.24 -9.95
CA ALA A 216 -7.63 7.10 -9.08
C ALA A 216 -7.85 6.50 -7.69
N PHE A 217 -7.83 5.17 -7.56
CA PHE A 217 -7.96 4.49 -6.27
C PHE A 217 -6.78 4.76 -5.32
N ASP A 218 -5.56 4.95 -5.84
CA ASP A 218 -4.35 5.24 -5.04
C ASP A 218 -4.37 6.64 -4.42
N ALA A 219 -5.23 7.56 -4.91
CA ALA A 219 -5.38 8.89 -4.32
C ALA A 219 -5.69 8.83 -2.81
N ALA A 220 -6.45 7.81 -2.39
CA ALA A 220 -6.92 7.68 -1.01
C ALA A 220 -5.80 7.50 0.02
N THR A 221 -4.73 6.80 -0.34
CA THR A 221 -3.57 6.59 0.53
C THR A 221 -2.59 7.75 0.43
N ILE A 222 -2.43 8.32 -0.76
CA ILE A 222 -1.60 9.49 -1.02
C ILE A 222 -2.08 10.70 -0.20
N VAL A 223 -3.30 11.18 -0.39
CA VAL A 223 -3.69 12.52 0.14
C VAL A 223 -3.78 12.61 1.67
N ARG A 224 -3.72 11.44 2.34
CA ARG A 224 -3.65 11.29 3.80
C ARG A 224 -2.24 11.49 4.37
N ASP A 225 -1.20 11.41 3.56
CA ASP A 225 0.15 11.75 4.03
C ASP A 225 0.22 13.24 4.38
N ARG A 226 1.02 13.56 5.41
CA ARG A 226 1.25 14.94 5.87
C ARG A 226 -0.08 15.68 6.10
N ILE A 227 -1.09 14.99 6.62
CA ILE A 227 -2.45 15.53 6.79
C ILE A 227 -2.49 16.72 7.76
N ASP A 228 -1.58 16.73 8.72
CA ASP A 228 -1.31 17.79 9.69
C ASP A 228 -0.87 19.11 9.05
N GLU A 229 -0.45 19.10 7.78
CA GLU A 229 -0.13 20.31 7.02
C GLU A 229 -1.35 20.94 6.34
N ILE A 230 -2.49 20.25 6.33
CA ILE A 230 -3.74 20.88 5.91
C ILE A 230 -4.20 21.78 7.06
N ALA A 231 -4.16 23.09 6.80
CA ALA A 231 -4.63 24.12 7.72
C ALA A 231 -6.18 24.10 7.86
N ASP A 232 -6.77 25.22 8.29
CA ASP A 232 -8.14 25.35 8.80
C ASP A 232 -9.28 24.72 7.97
N ASP A 233 -9.11 24.54 6.64
CA ASP A 233 -10.11 23.90 5.77
C ASP A 233 -9.60 22.56 5.22
N LEU A 234 -9.97 21.49 5.93
CA LEU A 234 -9.64 20.10 5.56
C LEU A 234 -10.18 19.74 4.17
N SER A 235 -11.43 20.14 3.85
CA SER A 235 -12.07 19.79 2.58
C SER A 235 -11.35 20.44 1.41
N ALA A 236 -11.12 21.76 1.48
CA ALA A 236 -10.40 22.47 0.43
C ALA A 236 -8.96 21.97 0.29
N GLY A 237 -8.28 21.63 1.39
CA GLY A 237 -6.95 21.04 1.37
C GLY A 237 -6.90 19.69 0.65
N LEU A 238 -7.79 18.77 1.02
CA LEU A 238 -7.89 17.45 0.39
C LEU A 238 -8.24 17.57 -1.10
N LEU A 239 -9.23 18.39 -1.45
CA LEU A 239 -9.63 18.59 -2.84
C LEU A 239 -8.49 19.17 -3.70
N ARG A 240 -7.66 20.07 -3.16
CA ARG A 240 -6.45 20.55 -3.85
C ARG A 240 -5.45 19.42 -4.08
N ARG A 241 -5.13 18.62 -3.05
CA ARG A 241 -4.20 17.48 -3.17
C ARG A 241 -4.69 16.45 -4.17
N ILE A 242 -5.99 16.12 -4.12
CA ILE A 242 -6.66 15.19 -5.05
C ILE A 242 -6.59 15.74 -6.48
N ALA A 243 -6.80 17.04 -6.68
CA ALA A 243 -6.68 17.66 -7.99
C ALA A 243 -5.25 17.56 -8.54
N THR A 244 -4.24 17.94 -7.75
CA THR A 244 -2.82 17.87 -8.14
C THR A 244 -2.40 16.44 -8.49
N TYR A 245 -2.71 15.47 -7.62
CA TYR A 245 -2.41 14.07 -7.87
C TYR A 245 -3.11 13.56 -9.14
N SER A 246 -4.42 13.81 -9.28
CA SER A 246 -5.21 13.27 -10.38
C SER A 246 -4.79 13.85 -11.73
N GLU A 247 -4.41 15.13 -11.76
CA GLU A 247 -3.87 15.78 -12.95
C GLU A 247 -2.54 15.16 -13.38
N ALA A 248 -1.59 15.02 -12.45
CA ALA A 248 -0.30 14.38 -12.74
C ALA A 248 -0.43 12.90 -13.13
N ALA A 249 -1.36 12.18 -12.48
CA ALA A 249 -1.69 10.79 -12.77
C ALA A 249 -2.49 10.59 -14.08
N ALA A 250 -3.04 11.68 -14.65
CA ALA A 250 -3.96 11.65 -15.78
C ALA A 250 -5.20 10.74 -15.55
N VAL A 251 -5.80 10.84 -14.37
CA VAL A 251 -7.00 10.09 -13.96
C VAL A 251 -8.18 11.01 -13.64
N ASP A 252 -9.38 10.44 -13.59
CA ASP A 252 -10.58 11.18 -13.23
C ASP A 252 -10.52 11.68 -11.78
N ARG A 253 -10.63 13.01 -11.61
CA ARG A 253 -10.54 13.68 -10.32
C ARG A 253 -11.71 13.37 -9.40
N ASP A 254 -12.93 13.26 -9.92
CA ASP A 254 -14.09 12.93 -9.09
C ASP A 254 -14.02 11.47 -8.65
N LEU A 255 -13.54 10.58 -9.52
CA LEU A 255 -13.29 9.19 -9.13
C LEU A 255 -12.26 9.10 -8.00
N SER A 256 -11.16 9.87 -8.06
CA SER A 256 -10.18 9.96 -6.98
C SER A 256 -10.78 10.50 -5.67
N ARG A 257 -11.62 11.53 -5.75
CA ARG A 257 -12.34 12.09 -4.60
C ARG A 257 -13.22 11.04 -3.93
N ARG A 258 -14.07 10.41 -4.74
CA ARG A 258 -15.01 9.38 -4.30
C ARG A 258 -14.28 8.18 -3.70
N ALA A 259 -13.21 7.71 -4.35
CA ALA A 259 -12.36 6.64 -3.83
C ALA A 259 -11.79 6.98 -2.45
N THR A 260 -11.28 8.20 -2.28
CA THR A 260 -10.76 8.70 -1.00
C THR A 260 -11.84 8.71 0.08
N GLN A 261 -13.03 9.21 -0.24
CA GLN A 261 -14.18 9.22 0.68
C GLN A 261 -14.58 7.79 1.11
N ALA A 262 -14.75 6.86 0.17
CA ALA A 262 -15.14 5.48 0.46
C ALA A 262 -14.08 4.72 1.28
N ARG A 263 -12.80 5.00 1.01
CA ARG A 263 -11.67 4.49 1.81
C ARG A 263 -11.67 5.07 3.21
N ALA A 264 -11.97 6.35 3.39
CA ALA A 264 -12.06 6.97 4.71
C ALA A 264 -13.18 6.34 5.55
N VAL A 265 -14.37 6.11 4.97
CA VAL A 265 -15.46 5.37 5.63
C VAL A 265 -15.02 3.98 6.07
N SER A 266 -14.32 3.26 5.18
CA SER A 266 -13.81 1.92 5.50
C SER A 266 -12.77 1.92 6.60
N SER A 267 -11.84 2.88 6.59
CA SER A 267 -10.84 3.06 7.64
C SER A 267 -11.51 3.39 8.98
N ALA A 268 -12.47 4.30 8.99
CA ALA A 268 -13.24 4.68 10.18
C ALA A 268 -13.91 3.48 10.86
N LEU A 269 -14.47 2.55 10.09
CA LEU A 269 -15.08 1.32 10.59
C LEU A 269 -14.02 0.31 11.04
N TRP A 270 -12.96 0.13 10.26
CA TRP A 270 -11.88 -0.81 10.58
C TRP A 270 -11.15 -0.42 11.86
N GLU A 271 -10.82 0.86 12.03
CA GLU A 271 -10.09 1.37 13.18
C GLU A 271 -10.90 1.21 14.48
N ARG A 272 -12.23 1.43 14.43
CA ARG A 272 -13.13 1.16 15.56
C ARG A 272 -13.15 -0.31 15.97
N LEU A 273 -13.21 -1.24 15.00
CA LEU A 273 -13.23 -2.67 15.26
C LEU A 273 -11.94 -3.18 15.91
N HIS A 274 -10.81 -2.58 15.54
CA HIS A 274 -9.50 -2.96 16.06
C HIS A 274 -9.06 -2.10 17.23
N HIS A 275 -10.01 -1.38 17.87
CA HIS A 275 -9.79 -0.52 19.03
C HIS A 275 -8.58 0.41 18.88
N GLN A 276 -8.40 0.95 17.68
CA GLN A 276 -7.32 1.87 17.39
C GLN A 276 -7.50 3.20 18.14
N PRO A 277 -6.42 3.98 18.32
CA PRO A 277 -6.50 5.28 18.96
C PRO A 277 -7.53 6.19 18.30
N ARG A 278 -8.28 6.92 19.14
CA ARG A 278 -9.38 7.79 18.71
C ARG A 278 -8.97 8.84 17.66
N VAL A 279 -7.72 9.29 17.68
CA VAL A 279 -7.19 10.26 16.71
C VAL A 279 -7.29 9.79 15.26
N GLY A 280 -7.03 8.50 14.99
CA GLY A 280 -7.16 7.96 13.63
C GLY A 280 -8.63 7.87 13.20
N ILE A 281 -9.48 7.43 14.13
CA ILE A 281 -10.93 7.30 13.93
C ILE A 281 -11.54 8.65 13.59
N ASP A 282 -11.25 9.67 14.41
CA ASP A 282 -11.76 11.03 14.23
C ASP A 282 -11.27 11.62 12.90
N LEU A 283 -10.01 11.37 12.51
CA LEU A 283 -9.50 11.82 11.22
C LEU A 283 -10.21 11.14 10.05
N ALA A 284 -10.43 9.83 10.11
CA ALA A 284 -11.13 9.09 9.06
C ALA A 284 -12.58 9.57 8.91
N ASP A 285 -13.27 9.85 10.02
CA ASP A 285 -14.61 10.46 10.00
C ASP A 285 -14.60 11.84 9.34
N GLN A 286 -13.65 12.70 9.70
CA GLN A 286 -13.52 14.05 9.13
C GLN A 286 -13.25 14.01 7.62
N ILE A 287 -12.39 13.11 7.14
CA ILE A 287 -12.13 12.93 5.70
C ILE A 287 -13.40 12.42 4.99
N ALA A 288 -14.09 11.44 5.57
CA ALA A 288 -15.32 10.89 5.00
C ALA A 288 -16.41 11.96 4.86
N GLU A 289 -16.51 12.86 5.84
CA GLU A 289 -17.43 14.00 5.84
C GLU A 289 -17.02 15.09 4.84
N ALA A 290 -15.74 15.45 4.81
CA ALA A 290 -15.20 16.55 4.00
C ALA A 290 -15.27 16.29 2.48
N LEU A 291 -15.44 15.03 2.08
CA LEU A 291 -15.40 14.57 0.70
C LEU A 291 -16.71 13.96 0.21
N VAL A 292 -17.82 14.08 0.95
CA VAL A 292 -19.16 13.70 0.46
C VAL A 292 -19.72 14.76 -0.48
#